data_AF-A0A0J5JMS3-F1
#
_entry.id   AF-A0A0J5JMS3-F1
#
_cell.length_a   1.000
_cell.length_b   1.000
_cell.length_c   1.000
_cell.angle_alpha   90.00
_cell.angle_beta   90.00
_cell.angle_gamma   90.00
#
_symmetry.space_group_name_H-M   'P 1'
#
loop_
_entity.id
_entity.type
_entity.pdbx_description
1 polymer ?
#
loop_
_entity_poly.entity_id
_entity_poly.type
_entity_poly.pdbx_seq_one_letter_code
_entity_poly.pdbx_strand_id
1 'polypeptide(L)'
;MKRMTSYRRLFFVAFMIMALLFTAELKTTFASSNIQALLTNWFEGQKQESINSLEEVIVNEKEVQMAILKQEIAVKLSNADKELADFSSQEAEKRKAELRSYTEELIRSVEFDIEGQQEQFMLEVERIMEETYLKLAEARQEAMEKKE
;
A
#
# COMPACT_ATOMS: atom_id res chain seq x y z
N MET A 1 -2.59 -76.59 -69.21
CA MET A 1 -2.37 -75.23 -68.68
C MET A 1 -3.67 -74.61 -68.13
N LYS A 2 -4.24 -75.09 -67.01
CA LYS A 2 -5.51 -74.54 -66.46
C LYS A 2 -5.48 -74.21 -64.95
N ARG A 3 -4.30 -74.31 -64.30
CA ARG A 3 -4.14 -74.02 -62.86
C ARG A 3 -3.58 -72.61 -62.57
N MET A 4 -2.82 -71.98 -63.48
CA MET A 4 -2.22 -70.65 -63.24
C MET A 4 -3.22 -69.47 -63.25
N THR A 5 -4.37 -69.60 -63.92
CA THR A 5 -5.36 -68.50 -64.00
C THR A 5 -6.21 -68.37 -62.74
N SER A 6 -6.41 -69.46 -61.99
CA SER A 6 -7.18 -69.45 -60.74
C SER A 6 -6.43 -68.76 -59.59
N TYR A 7 -5.10 -68.95 -59.49
CA TYR A 7 -4.29 -68.26 -58.47
C TYR A 7 -4.18 -66.76 -58.74
N ARG A 8 -4.10 -66.31 -60.00
CA ARG A 8 -4.14 -64.87 -60.33
C ARG A 8 -5.45 -64.22 -59.93
N ARG A 9 -6.59 -64.89 -60.16
CA ARG A 9 -7.90 -64.36 -59.73
C ARG A 9 -8.03 -64.32 -58.21
N LEU A 10 -7.56 -65.35 -57.52
CA LEU A 10 -7.60 -65.42 -56.06
C LEU A 10 -6.69 -64.36 -55.42
N PHE A 11 -5.52 -64.09 -56.01
CA PHE A 11 -4.63 -63.00 -55.61
C PHE A 11 -5.27 -61.62 -55.81
N PHE A 12 -5.95 -61.40 -56.94
CA PHE A 12 -6.66 -60.14 -57.19
C PHE A 12 -7.80 -59.91 -56.19
N VAL A 13 -8.57 -60.95 -55.86
CA VAL A 13 -9.65 -60.84 -54.87
C VAL A 13 -9.08 -60.59 -53.47
N ALA A 14 -8.01 -61.28 -53.08
CA ALA A 14 -7.33 -61.06 -51.81
C ALA A 14 -6.76 -59.63 -51.71
N PHE A 15 -6.14 -59.13 -52.78
CA PHE A 15 -5.62 -57.77 -52.84
C PHE A 15 -6.75 -56.72 -52.75
N MET A 16 -7.89 -56.97 -53.40
CA MET A 16 -9.05 -56.07 -53.33
C MET A 16 -9.67 -56.02 -51.93
N ILE A 17 -9.79 -57.18 -51.26
CA ILE A 17 -10.26 -57.26 -49.88
C ILE A 17 -9.28 -56.54 -48.94
N MET A 18 -7.97 -56.73 -49.15
CA MET A 18 -6.95 -56.06 -48.33
C MET A 18 -6.99 -54.54 -48.54
N ALA A 19 -7.14 -54.06 -49.78
CA ALA A 19 -7.27 -52.63 -50.08
C ALA A 19 -8.53 -52.00 -49.43
N LEU A 20 -9.65 -52.73 -49.37
CA LEU A 20 -10.86 -52.26 -48.71
C LEU A 20 -10.67 -52.14 -47.18
N LEU A 21 -9.98 -53.09 -46.56
CA LEU A 21 -9.69 -53.06 -45.12
C LEU A 21 -8.79 -51.87 -44.73
N PHE A 22 -7.81 -51.50 -45.56
CA PHE A 22 -6.95 -50.33 -45.32
C PHE A 22 -7.68 -48.97 -45.41
N THR A 23 -8.83 -48.89 -46.09
CA THR A 23 -9.60 -47.63 -46.17
C THR A 23 -10.57 -47.40 -45.01
N ALA A 24 -10.85 -48.43 -44.21
CA ALA A 24 -11.81 -48.36 -43.11
C ALA A 24 -11.26 -47.65 -41.86
N GLU A 25 -9.94 -47.60 -41.68
CA GLU A 25 -9.29 -47.08 -40.46
C GLU A 25 -9.07 -45.56 -40.46
N LEU A 26 -9.32 -44.85 -41.58
CA LEU A 26 -9.02 -43.42 -41.68
C LEU A 26 -10.17 -42.49 -41.28
N LYS A 27 -11.40 -43.00 -41.08
CA LYS A 27 -12.57 -42.13 -40.78
C LYS A 27 -12.78 -41.82 -39.30
N THR A 28 -12.31 -42.66 -38.38
CA THR A 28 -12.56 -42.48 -36.94
C THR A 28 -11.59 -41.49 -36.29
N THR A 29 -10.37 -41.38 -36.81
CA THR A 29 -9.29 -40.54 -36.25
C THR A 29 -9.52 -39.04 -36.48
N PHE A 30 -10.22 -38.65 -37.55
CA PHE A 30 -10.52 -37.23 -37.84
C PHE A 30 -11.65 -36.65 -36.98
N ALA A 31 -12.61 -37.49 -36.54
CA ALA A 31 -13.69 -37.04 -35.66
C ALA A 31 -13.23 -36.94 -34.19
N SER A 32 -12.44 -37.92 -33.73
CA SER A 32 -11.89 -37.90 -32.36
C SER A 32 -10.88 -36.78 -32.15
N SER A 33 -10.03 -36.49 -33.15
CA SER A 33 -9.05 -35.39 -33.06
C SER A 33 -9.74 -34.01 -32.99
N ASN A 34 -10.83 -33.82 -33.74
CA ASN A 34 -11.57 -32.57 -33.74
C ASN A 34 -12.29 -32.33 -32.39
N ILE A 35 -12.91 -33.38 -31.82
CA ILE A 35 -13.54 -33.29 -30.50
C ILE A 35 -12.49 -33.01 -29.41
N GLN A 36 -11.33 -33.66 -29.46
CA GLN A 36 -10.25 -33.42 -28.50
C GLN A 36 -9.70 -31.99 -28.59
N ALA A 37 -9.54 -31.46 -29.80
CA ALA A 37 -9.11 -30.07 -30.02
C ALA A 37 -10.15 -29.07 -29.49
N LEU A 38 -11.44 -29.30 -29.73
CA LEU A 38 -12.53 -28.46 -29.21
C LEU A 38 -12.57 -28.46 -27.68
N LEU A 39 -12.44 -29.62 -27.04
CA LEU A 39 -12.42 -29.74 -25.57
C LEU A 39 -11.18 -29.05 -24.97
N THR A 40 -10.03 -29.19 -25.61
CA THR A 40 -8.79 -28.52 -25.18
C THR A 40 -8.93 -27.01 -25.26
N ASN A 41 -9.46 -26.50 -26.38
CA ASN A 41 -9.69 -25.06 -26.56
C ASN A 41 -10.73 -24.50 -25.59
N TRP A 42 -11.82 -25.23 -25.34
CA TRP A 42 -12.82 -24.84 -24.35
C TRP A 42 -12.21 -24.81 -22.94
N PHE A 43 -11.44 -25.82 -22.56
CA PHE A 43 -10.78 -25.87 -21.25
C PHE A 43 -9.76 -24.74 -21.07
N GLU A 44 -8.93 -24.47 -22.08
CA GLU A 44 -7.98 -23.35 -22.03
C GLU A 44 -8.73 -22.00 -21.98
N GLY A 45 -9.87 -21.87 -22.68
CA GLY A 45 -10.76 -20.72 -22.58
C GLY A 45 -11.30 -20.49 -21.17
N GLN A 46 -11.84 -21.53 -20.52
CA GLN A 46 -12.34 -21.44 -19.13
C GLN A 46 -11.21 -21.13 -18.15
N LYS A 47 -10.01 -21.69 -18.37
CA LYS A 47 -8.83 -21.39 -17.56
C LYS A 47 -8.43 -19.92 -17.71
N GLN A 48 -8.39 -19.39 -18.93
CA GLN A 48 -8.08 -17.98 -19.16
C GLN A 48 -9.15 -17.05 -18.57
N GLU A 49 -10.43 -17.39 -18.70
CA GLU A 49 -11.53 -16.64 -18.08
C GLU A 49 -11.40 -16.62 -16.54
N SER A 50 -11.06 -17.77 -15.95
CA SER A 50 -10.82 -17.88 -14.51
C SER A 50 -9.61 -17.04 -14.07
N ILE A 51 -8.52 -17.04 -14.84
CA ILE A 51 -7.35 -16.19 -14.58
C ILE A 51 -7.74 -14.71 -14.62
N ASN A 52 -8.44 -14.28 -15.67
CA ASN A 52 -8.86 -12.89 -15.82
C ASN A 52 -9.78 -12.45 -14.66
N SER A 53 -10.72 -13.31 -14.25
CA SER A 53 -11.59 -13.04 -13.11
C SER A 53 -10.82 -12.93 -11.79
N LEU A 54 -9.83 -13.79 -11.56
CA LEU A 54 -8.96 -13.69 -10.38
C LEU A 54 -8.12 -12.42 -10.40
N GLU A 55 -7.58 -12.04 -11.55
CA GLU A 55 -6.83 -10.79 -11.70
C GLU A 55 -7.70 -9.57 -11.40
N GLU A 56 -8.94 -9.53 -11.89
CA GLU A 56 -9.91 -8.47 -11.59
C GLU A 56 -10.21 -8.36 -10.10
N VAL A 57 -10.49 -9.50 -9.44
CA VAL A 57 -10.72 -9.54 -7.98
C VAL A 57 -9.50 -9.06 -7.21
N ILE A 58 -8.29 -9.46 -7.63
CA ILE A 58 -7.03 -9.03 -6.99
C ILE A 58 -6.82 -7.52 -7.16
N VAL A 59 -7.10 -6.97 -8.34
CA VAL A 59 -6.98 -5.52 -8.58
C VAL A 59 -7.97 -4.76 -7.71
N ASN A 60 -9.23 -5.19 -7.67
CA ASN A 60 -10.25 -4.57 -6.83
C ASN A 60 -9.89 -4.62 -5.34
N GLU A 61 -9.44 -5.77 -4.84
CA GLU A 61 -8.99 -5.89 -3.44
C GLU A 61 -7.80 -4.96 -3.16
N LYS A 62 -6.83 -4.87 -4.09
CA LYS A 62 -5.70 -3.92 -3.94
C LYS A 62 -6.18 -2.47 -3.84
N GLU A 63 -7.16 -2.07 -4.64
CA GLU A 63 -7.72 -0.72 -4.59
C GLU A 63 -8.42 -0.44 -3.26
N VAL A 64 -9.22 -1.39 -2.77
CA VAL A 64 -9.87 -1.32 -1.45
C VAL A 64 -8.84 -1.18 -0.34
N GLN A 65 -7.82 -2.04 -0.33
CA GLN A 65 -6.77 -2.01 0.69
C GLN A 65 -5.94 -0.73 0.63
N MET A 66 -5.68 -0.21 -0.58
CA MET A 66 -5.00 1.07 -0.76
C MET A 66 -5.83 2.23 -0.20
N ALA A 67 -7.15 2.21 -0.38
CA ALA A 67 -8.05 3.22 0.18
C ALA A 67 -8.04 3.18 1.72
N ILE A 68 -8.12 1.97 2.31
CA ILE A 68 -8.04 1.76 3.77
C ILE A 68 -6.70 2.29 4.30
N LEU A 69 -5.59 1.95 3.65
CA LEU A 69 -4.26 2.39 4.06
C LEU A 69 -4.12 3.91 4.02
N LYS A 70 -4.62 4.56 2.97
CA LYS A 70 -4.63 6.03 2.86
C LYS A 70 -5.42 6.67 4.01
N GLN A 71 -6.58 6.11 4.34
CA GLN A 71 -7.38 6.58 5.47
C GLN A 71 -6.64 6.41 6.80
N GLU A 72 -6.02 5.26 7.04
CA GLU A 72 -5.28 5.00 8.27
C GLU A 72 -4.07 5.93 8.43
N ILE A 73 -3.34 6.19 7.33
CA ILE A 73 -2.25 7.16 7.30
C ILE A 73 -2.76 8.57 7.66
N ALA A 74 -3.88 9.00 7.08
CA ALA A 74 -4.46 10.31 7.38
C ALA A 74 -4.87 10.43 8.86
N VAL A 75 -5.47 9.38 9.43
CA VAL A 75 -5.82 9.33 10.85
C VAL A 75 -4.58 9.38 11.74
N LYS A 76 -3.55 8.58 11.43
CA LYS A 76 -2.29 8.57 12.18
C LYS A 76 -1.58 9.91 12.12
N LEU A 77 -1.54 10.56 10.96
CA LEU A 77 -0.96 11.88 10.80
C LEU A 77 -1.70 12.92 11.65
N SER A 78 -3.04 12.94 11.58
CA SER A 78 -3.87 13.84 12.39
C SER A 78 -3.67 13.63 13.90
N ASN A 79 -3.54 12.37 14.35
CA ASN A 79 -3.26 12.08 15.76
C ASN A 79 -1.85 12.53 16.16
N ALA A 80 -0.84 12.26 15.33
CA ALA A 80 0.52 12.71 15.59
C ALA A 80 0.62 14.25 15.65
N ASP A 81 -0.14 14.95 14.81
CA ASP A 81 -0.20 16.42 14.85
C ASP A 81 -0.81 16.94 16.16
N LYS A 82 -1.87 16.29 16.66
CA LYS A 82 -2.46 16.62 17.98
C LYS A 82 -1.48 16.33 19.11
N GLU A 83 -0.86 15.15 19.12
CA GLU A 83 0.13 14.78 20.15
C GLU A 83 1.32 15.75 20.17
N LEU A 84 1.79 16.17 19.00
CA LEU A 84 2.84 17.18 18.90
C LEU A 84 2.39 18.54 19.44
N ALA A 85 1.18 18.99 19.09
CA ALA A 85 0.64 20.26 19.57
C ALA A 85 0.49 20.27 21.11
N ASP A 86 -0.01 19.16 21.68
CA ASP A 86 -0.15 18.97 23.12
C ASP A 86 1.22 18.95 23.81
N PHE A 87 2.17 18.18 23.27
CA PHE A 87 3.54 18.13 23.79
C PHE A 87 4.20 19.51 23.77
N SER A 88 4.13 20.22 22.65
CA SER A 88 4.68 21.58 22.53
C SER A 88 4.03 22.56 23.52
N SER A 89 2.71 22.43 23.77
CA SER A 89 2.03 23.26 24.77
C SER A 89 2.50 22.95 26.19
N GLN A 90 2.65 21.67 26.53
CA GLN A 90 3.12 21.24 27.85
C GLN A 90 4.58 21.66 28.09
N GLU A 91 5.44 21.48 27.11
CA GLU A 91 6.86 21.88 27.21
C GLU A 91 6.98 23.41 27.34
N ALA A 92 6.18 24.19 26.60
CA ALA A 92 6.18 25.65 26.73
C ALA A 92 5.82 26.10 28.16
N GLU A 93 4.75 25.55 28.75
CA GLU A 93 4.36 25.90 30.12
C GLU A 93 5.38 25.43 31.16
N LYS A 94 5.96 24.24 30.96
CA LYS A 94 7.07 23.77 31.80
C LYS A 94 8.26 24.72 31.75
N ARG A 95 8.67 25.17 30.56
CA ARG A 95 9.78 26.14 30.42
C ARG A 95 9.47 27.48 31.04
N LYS A 96 8.24 27.99 30.92
CA LYS A 96 7.83 29.22 31.60
C LYS A 96 7.93 29.09 33.12
N ALA A 97 7.52 27.95 33.68
CA ALA A 97 7.60 27.67 35.11
C ALA A 97 9.06 27.56 35.59
N GLU A 98 9.92 26.85 34.84
CA GLU A 98 11.35 26.77 35.11
C GLU A 98 12.02 28.15 35.09
N LEU A 99 11.74 28.95 34.05
CA LEU A 99 12.24 30.32 33.93
C LEU A 99 11.79 31.20 35.09
N ARG A 100 10.50 31.14 35.45
CA ARG A 100 9.98 31.90 36.58
C ARG A 100 10.66 31.51 37.89
N SER A 101 10.78 30.20 38.16
CA SER A 101 11.43 29.71 39.37
C SER A 101 12.88 30.15 39.45
N TYR A 102 13.62 30.07 38.34
CA TYR A 102 15.01 30.50 38.26
C TYR A 102 15.14 32.01 38.48
N THR A 103 14.27 32.80 37.86
CA THR A 103 14.24 34.25 38.04
C THR A 103 13.92 34.63 39.50
N GLU A 104 12.96 33.96 40.14
CA GLU A 104 12.63 34.15 41.56
C GLU A 104 13.79 33.75 42.50
N GLU A 105 14.59 32.75 42.14
CA GLU A 105 15.83 32.40 42.84
C GLU A 105 16.91 33.48 42.64
N LEU A 106 17.09 33.96 41.41
CA LEU A 106 18.03 35.01 41.09
C LEU A 106 17.71 36.30 41.85
N ILE A 107 16.44 36.74 41.85
CA ILE A 107 15.98 37.91 42.61
C ILE A 107 16.33 37.78 44.09
N ARG A 108 16.10 36.60 44.70
CA ARG A 108 16.41 36.35 46.11
C ARG A 108 17.91 36.36 46.42
N SER A 109 18.75 36.09 45.42
CA SER A 109 20.20 36.10 45.57
C SER A 109 20.83 37.48 45.41
N VAL A 110 20.08 38.48 44.93
CA VAL A 110 20.58 39.85 44.76
C VAL A 110 20.46 40.62 46.06
N GLU A 111 21.58 41.14 46.55
CA GLU A 111 21.62 42.11 47.65
C GLU A 111 21.44 43.53 47.08
N PHE A 112 20.58 44.33 47.72
CA PHE A 112 20.30 45.71 47.32
C PHE A 112 20.79 46.67 48.41
N ASP A 113 21.78 47.49 48.08
CA ASP A 113 22.39 48.43 49.02
C ASP A 113 21.70 49.81 49.05
N ILE A 114 20.85 50.11 48.06
CA ILE A 114 20.26 51.44 47.85
C ILE A 114 18.73 51.36 47.78
N GLU A 115 18.06 52.25 48.50
CA GLU A 115 16.60 52.40 48.51
C GLU A 115 16.10 52.75 47.08
N GLY A 116 15.19 51.93 46.54
CA GLY A 116 14.64 52.08 45.18
C GLY A 116 15.33 51.27 44.06
N GLN A 117 16.55 50.74 44.28
CA GLN A 117 17.19 49.84 43.29
C GLN A 117 16.42 48.52 43.12
N GLN A 118 15.87 47.99 44.21
CA GLN A 118 15.08 46.76 44.17
C GLN A 118 13.85 46.93 43.29
N GLU A 119 13.12 48.05 43.41
CA GLU A 119 11.90 48.29 42.64
C GLU A 119 12.20 48.44 41.14
N GLN A 120 13.25 49.19 40.79
CA GLN A 120 13.70 49.33 39.39
C GLN A 120 14.17 47.99 38.80
N PHE A 121 14.89 47.19 39.59
CA PHE A 121 15.33 45.85 39.19
C PHE A 121 14.14 44.93 38.94
N MET A 122 13.14 44.92 39.82
CA MET A 122 11.93 44.11 39.67
C MET A 122 11.15 44.48 38.41
N LEU A 123 10.99 45.78 38.13
CA LEU A 123 10.32 46.26 36.90
C LEU A 123 11.03 45.78 35.64
N GLU A 124 12.37 45.83 35.61
CA GLU A 124 13.14 45.40 34.45
C GLU A 124 13.09 43.87 34.26
N VAL A 125 13.13 43.11 35.36
CA VAL A 125 12.99 41.65 35.33
C VAL A 125 11.59 41.25 34.82
N GLU A 126 10.53 41.90 35.30
CA GLU A 126 9.17 41.67 34.81
C GLU A 126 9.06 41.96 33.30
N ARG A 127 9.64 43.08 32.84
CA ARG A 127 9.68 43.46 31.43
C ARG A 127 10.37 42.40 30.57
N ILE A 128 11.53 41.90 31.00
CA ILE A 128 12.29 40.86 30.28
C ILE A 128 11.52 39.53 30.26
N MET A 129 10.87 39.17 31.37
CA MET A 129 10.06 37.97 31.46
C MET A 129 8.86 38.01 30.51
N GLU A 130 8.17 39.14 30.44
CA GLU A 130 7.04 39.35 29.52
C GLU A 130 7.49 39.28 28.05
N GLU A 131 8.60 39.95 27.71
CA GLU A 131 9.20 39.88 26.37
C GLU A 131 9.59 38.44 25.98
N THR A 132 10.12 37.67 26.94
CA THR A 132 10.50 36.27 26.73
C THR A 132 9.28 35.38 26.51
N TYR A 133 8.19 35.61 27.25
CA TYR A 133 6.94 34.88 27.08
C TYR A 133 6.26 35.17 25.74
N LEU A 134 6.34 36.42 25.26
CA LEU A 134 5.87 36.80 23.93
C LEU A 134 6.66 36.07 22.84
N LYS A 135 7.99 36.08 22.89
CA LYS A 135 8.83 35.36 21.91
C LYS A 135 8.57 33.85 21.90
N LEU A 136 8.32 33.24 23.06
CA LEU A 136 7.94 31.84 23.16
C LEU A 136 6.57 31.56 22.50
N ALA A 137 5.61 32.48 22.65
CA ALA A 137 4.30 32.38 22.02
C ALA A 137 4.39 32.55 20.49
N GLU A 138 5.17 33.53 20.02
CA GLU A 138 5.42 33.76 18.59
C GLU A 138 6.10 32.56 17.94
N ALA A 139 7.18 32.04 18.54
CA ALA A 139 7.89 30.86 18.03
C ALA A 139 6.98 29.61 17.95
N ARG A 140 6.04 29.47 18.90
CA ARG A 140 5.03 28.41 18.86
C ARG A 140 4.05 28.61 17.70
N GLN A 141 3.57 29.83 17.49
CA GLN A 141 2.63 30.15 16.43
C GLN A 141 3.26 29.94 15.04
N GLU A 142 4.48 30.43 14.83
CA GLU A 142 5.24 30.20 13.59
C GLU A 142 5.45 28.71 13.30
N ALA A 143 5.68 27.89 14.33
CA ALA A 143 5.83 26.45 14.20
C ALA A 143 4.51 25.74 13.82
N MET A 144 3.36 26.29 14.20
CA MET A 144 2.05 25.79 13.78
C MET A 144 1.69 26.24 12.36
N GLU A 145 1.96 27.50 12.00
CA GLU A 145 1.61 28.06 10.68
C GLU A 145 2.44 27.44 9.54
N LYS A 146 3.71 27.09 9.78
CA LYS A 146 4.56 26.42 8.76
C LYS A 146 4.10 24.99 8.40
N LYS A 147 3.11 24.44 9.11
CA LYS A 147 2.55 23.10 8.83
C LYS A 147 1.30 23.13 7.94
N GLU A 148 0.66 24.28 7.76
CA GLU A 148 -0.47 24.48 6.83
C GLU A 148 0.01 24.63 5.38
#